data_AF-A0A961Z7Z2-F1
#
_entry.id   AF-A0A961Z7Z2-F1
#
_cell.length_a   1.000
_cell.length_b   1.000
_cell.length_c   1.000
_cell.angle_alpha   90.00
_cell.angle_beta   90.00
_cell.angle_gamma   90.00
#
_symmetry.space_group_name_H-M   'P 1'
#
loop_
_entity.id
_entity.type
_entity.pdbx_description
1 polymer ?
#
loop_
_entity_poly.entity_id
_entity_poly.type
_entity_poly.pdbx_seq_one_letter_code
_entity_poly.pdbx_strand_id
1 'polypeptide(L)'
;MQRVLAISGMLFLAFATQAAADCTCRFRGGETVEGQTACISTSSGSTLARCEKFLNNTSWKMLNQPCPTASLSGPDGDMSPADPVLAGIIRG
;
A
#
# COMPACT_ATOMS: atom_id res chain seq x y z
N MET A 1 54.44 -31.62 -33.32
CA MET A 1 53.17 -31.09 -33.87
C MET A 1 52.18 -31.03 -32.70
N GLN A 2 51.80 -29.81 -32.30
CA GLN A 2 51.13 -29.47 -31.03
C GLN A 2 49.74 -30.13 -30.89
N ARG A 3 49.47 -30.77 -29.76
CA ARG A 3 48.18 -31.42 -29.46
C ARG A 3 47.12 -30.35 -29.18
N VAL A 4 45.99 -30.45 -29.88
CA VAL A 4 44.83 -29.57 -29.69
C VAL A 4 44.20 -29.88 -28.33
N LEU A 5 44.47 -29.03 -27.35
CA LEU A 5 43.75 -29.02 -26.08
C LEU A 5 42.41 -28.31 -26.32
N ALA A 6 41.35 -29.11 -26.50
CA ALA A 6 39.98 -28.64 -26.50
C ALA A 6 39.62 -28.17 -25.08
N ILE A 7 39.76 -26.87 -24.82
CA ILE A 7 39.18 -26.26 -23.62
C ILE A 7 37.73 -25.92 -24.00
N SER A 8 36.85 -26.89 -23.78
CA SER A 8 35.40 -26.74 -23.91
C SER A 8 34.96 -25.52 -23.11
N GLY A 9 34.56 -24.47 -23.84
CA GLY A 9 34.07 -23.24 -23.26
C GLY A 9 32.75 -23.48 -22.52
N MET A 10 32.72 -23.09 -21.25
CA MET A 10 31.47 -22.84 -20.55
C MET A 10 31.57 -21.42 -19.99
N LEU A 11 31.25 -20.45 -20.85
CA LEU A 11 31.11 -19.04 -20.46
C LEU A 11 29.77 -18.92 -19.73
N PHE A 12 29.80 -18.98 -18.40
CA PHE A 12 28.61 -18.72 -17.59
C PHE A 12 28.24 -17.24 -17.72
N LEU A 13 27.24 -16.95 -18.55
CA LEU A 13 26.56 -15.66 -18.55
C LEU A 13 25.77 -15.56 -17.23
N ALA A 14 26.34 -14.87 -16.25
CA ALA A 14 25.61 -14.50 -15.04
C ALA A 14 24.57 -13.44 -15.43
N PHE A 15 23.35 -13.86 -15.70
CA PHE A 15 22.22 -12.94 -15.80
C PHE A 15 21.87 -12.48 -14.38
N ALA A 16 22.20 -11.22 -14.06
CA ALA A 16 21.69 -10.60 -12.86
C ALA A 16 20.17 -10.45 -13.01
N THR A 17 19.40 -11.31 -12.36
CA THR A 17 17.97 -11.07 -12.14
C THR A 17 17.87 -9.88 -11.20
N GLN A 18 17.66 -8.69 -11.77
CA GLN A 18 17.27 -7.51 -11.00
C GLN A 18 15.96 -7.87 -10.30
N ALA A 19 16.01 -8.22 -9.02
CA ALA A 19 14.82 -8.28 -8.20
C ALA A 19 14.14 -6.92 -8.39
N ALA A 20 12.91 -6.91 -8.91
CA ALA A 20 12.11 -5.72 -8.97
C ALA A 20 11.82 -5.33 -7.52
N ALA A 21 12.74 -4.56 -6.92
CA ALA A 21 12.47 -3.93 -5.65
C ALA A 21 11.27 -3.02 -5.92
N ASP A 22 10.12 -3.35 -5.31
CA ASP A 22 8.97 -2.47 -5.32
C ASP A 22 9.46 -1.10 -4.85
N CYS A 23 9.47 -0.13 -5.76
CA CYS A 23 9.97 1.21 -5.48
C CYS A 23 9.00 1.85 -4.49
N THR A 24 9.48 2.23 -3.31
CA THR A 24 8.65 2.83 -2.26
C THR A 24 9.02 4.28 -1.97
N CYS A 25 8.01 5.09 -1.67
CA CYS A 25 8.19 6.41 -1.08
C CYS A 25 8.09 6.30 0.45
N ARG A 26 9.04 6.93 1.15
CA ARG A 26 9.08 6.93 2.62
C ARG A 26 8.42 8.18 3.20
N PHE A 27 7.75 8.01 4.33
CA PHE A 27 7.17 9.09 5.13
C PHE A 27 7.21 8.71 6.61
N ARG A 28 6.84 9.63 7.51
CA ARG A 28 6.89 9.38 8.97
C ARG A 28 6.06 8.18 9.45
N GLY A 29 5.05 7.77 8.69
CA GLY A 29 4.17 6.65 9.02
C GLY A 29 4.52 5.33 8.33
N GLY A 30 5.60 5.27 7.56
CA GLY A 30 6.05 4.04 6.89
C GLY A 30 6.47 4.25 5.45
N GLU A 31 6.16 3.27 4.62
CA GLU A 31 6.50 3.26 3.20
C GLU A 31 5.25 3.01 2.35
N THR A 32 5.25 3.53 1.12
CA THR A 32 4.13 3.42 0.19
C THR A 32 4.66 3.03 -1.18
N VAL A 33 4.11 1.97 -1.76
CA VAL A 33 4.51 1.49 -3.09
C VAL A 33 4.16 2.54 -4.15
N GLU A 34 4.99 2.65 -5.18
CA GLU A 34 4.73 3.48 -6.36
C GLU A 34 3.31 3.28 -6.89
N GLY A 35 2.65 4.38 -7.26
CA GLY A 35 1.28 4.41 -7.74
C GLY A 35 0.23 4.47 -6.64
N GLN A 36 0.57 4.20 -5.38
CA GLN A 36 -0.34 4.32 -4.24
C GLN A 36 -0.33 5.74 -3.64
N THR A 37 -1.38 6.08 -2.90
CA THR A 37 -1.53 7.37 -2.22
C THR A 37 -1.44 7.19 -0.70
N ALA A 38 -0.81 8.15 -0.04
CA ALA A 38 -0.71 8.19 1.40
C ALA A 38 -0.89 9.62 1.92
N CYS A 39 -1.30 9.71 3.18
CA CYS A 39 -1.30 10.97 3.92
C CYS A 39 0.09 11.24 4.48
N ILE A 40 0.70 12.33 4.03
CA ILE A 40 2.05 12.71 4.45
C ILE A 40 2.03 14.03 5.20
N SER A 41 2.85 14.11 6.25
CA SER A 41 3.02 15.32 7.04
C SER A 41 4.03 16.26 6.37
N THR A 42 3.61 17.48 6.08
CA THR A 42 4.45 18.58 5.59
C THR A 42 4.55 19.70 6.64
N SER A 43 5.38 20.71 6.38
CA SER A 43 5.43 21.92 7.23
C SER A 43 4.09 22.66 7.31
N SER A 44 3.23 22.51 6.32
CA SER A 44 1.93 23.18 6.22
C SER A 44 0.77 22.32 6.73
N GLY A 45 1.05 21.09 7.20
CA GLY A 45 0.04 20.14 7.67
C GLY A 45 0.06 18.80 6.92
N SER A 46 -0.92 17.95 7.23
CA SER A 46 -1.08 16.65 6.56
C SER A 46 -1.82 16.83 5.23
N THR A 47 -1.28 16.27 4.14
CA THR A 47 -1.88 16.35 2.81
C THR A 47 -1.83 15.00 2.11
N LEU A 48 -2.77 14.78 1.20
CA LEU A 48 -2.80 13.60 0.36
C LEU A 48 -1.74 13.72 -0.75
N ALA A 49 -0.87 12.72 -0.85
CA ALA A 49 0.17 12.64 -1.87
C ALA A 49 0.20 11.25 -2.52
N ARG A 50 0.63 11.20 -3.78
CA ARG A 50 0.88 9.96 -4.51
C ARG A 50 2.37 9.67 -4.59
N CYS A 51 2.75 8.43 -4.37
CA CYS A 51 4.10 7.98 -4.66
C CYS A 51 4.26 7.81 -6.18
N GLU A 52 5.13 8.58 -6.80
CA GLU A 52 5.43 8.52 -8.24
C GLU A 52 6.95 8.51 -8.47
N LYS A 53 7.39 8.33 -9.71
CA LYS A 53 8.79 8.54 -10.11
C LYS A 53 8.96 9.90 -10.76
N PHE A 54 9.94 10.65 -10.30
CA PHE A 54 10.45 11.83 -10.99
C PHE A 54 11.94 11.62 -11.29
N LEU A 55 12.31 11.65 -12.58
CA LEU A 55 13.67 11.35 -13.05
C LEU A 55 14.21 9.99 -12.52
N ASN A 56 13.39 8.94 -12.59
CA ASN A 56 13.67 7.59 -12.07
C ASN A 56 13.85 7.47 -10.55
N ASN A 57 13.69 8.56 -9.79
CA ASN A 57 13.69 8.52 -8.34
C ASN A 57 12.25 8.59 -7.80
N THR A 58 11.94 7.77 -6.81
CA THR A 58 10.68 7.84 -6.07
C THR A 58 10.54 9.20 -5.40
N SER A 59 9.42 9.87 -5.68
CA SER A 59 9.10 11.20 -5.17
C SER A 59 7.62 11.30 -4.83
N TRP A 60 7.31 12.18 -3.88
CA TRP A 60 5.93 12.50 -3.54
C TRP A 60 5.37 13.55 -4.49
N LYS A 61 4.23 13.24 -5.11
CA LYS A 61 3.40 14.21 -5.81
C LYS A 61 2.24 14.63 -4.93
N MET A 62 2.23 15.89 -4.54
CA MET A 62 1.13 16.48 -3.76
C MET A 62 -0.13 16.54 -4.62
N LEU A 63 -1.25 16.02 -4.11
CA LEU A 63 -2.54 16.03 -4.82
C LEU A 63 -3.41 17.25 -4.48
N ASN A 64 -2.92 18.14 -3.61
CA ASN A 64 -3.65 19.33 -3.11
C ASN A 64 -5.05 18.99 -2.57
N GLN A 65 -5.20 17.78 -2.01
CA GLN A 65 -6.41 17.34 -1.34
C GLN A 65 -6.13 17.12 0.14
N PRO A 66 -7.11 17.41 1.03
CA PRO A 66 -6.99 17.02 2.42
C PRO A 66 -6.98 15.50 2.55
N CYS A 67 -6.46 15.00 3.66
CA CYS A 67 -6.54 13.60 4.00
C CYS A 67 -8.00 13.15 4.16
N PRO A 68 -8.39 11.99 3.59
CA PRO A 68 -9.73 11.46 3.81
C PRO A 68 -9.89 11.05 5.28
N THR A 69 -10.95 11.54 5.91
CA THR A 69 -11.36 11.13 7.26
C THR A 69 -12.53 10.18 7.13
N ALA A 70 -12.37 8.94 7.59
CA ALA A 70 -13.51 8.04 7.71
C ALA A 70 -14.33 8.45 8.95
N SER A 71 -15.51 9.03 8.73
CA SER A 71 -16.51 9.17 9.79
C SER A 71 -17.23 7.83 9.91
N LEU A 72 -16.94 7.07 10.97
CA LEU A 72 -17.83 5.99 11.39
C LEU A 72 -19.09 6.65 11.93
N SER A 73 -20.07 6.89 11.08
CA SER A 73 -21.45 7.04 11.51
C SER A 73 -21.84 5.69 12.11
N GLY A 74 -21.65 5.52 13.42
CA GLY A 74 -22.22 4.39 14.13
C GLY A 74 -23.73 4.37 13.91
N PRO A 75 -24.38 3.20 13.89
CA PRO A 75 -25.84 3.13 13.91
C PRO A 75 -26.35 3.61 15.28
N ASP A 76 -26.24 4.90 15.55
CA ASP A 76 -26.99 5.56 16.61
C ASP A 76 -28.42 5.75 16.10
N GLY A 77 -29.31 4.85 16.51
CA GLY A 77 -30.74 5.15 16.58
C GLY A 77 -31.64 4.49 15.55
N ASP A 78 -31.59 3.17 15.40
CA ASP A 78 -32.84 2.41 15.25
C ASP A 78 -32.83 1.21 16.19
N MET A 79 -33.04 1.52 17.47
CA MET A 79 -33.41 0.50 18.45
C MET A 79 -34.88 0.17 18.16
N SER A 80 -35.12 -0.70 17.17
CA SER A 80 -36.43 -1.29 16.93
C SER A 80 -36.91 -1.89 18.26
N PRO A 81 -38.08 -1.47 18.80
CA PRO A 81 -38.56 -1.99 20.06
C PRO A 81 -38.75 -3.50 19.93
N ALA A 82 -38.21 -4.25 20.90
CA ALA A 82 -38.38 -5.69 20.97
C ALA A 82 -39.87 -6.04 20.88
N ASP A 83 -40.21 -6.94 19.96
CA ASP A 83 -41.57 -7.43 19.75
C ASP A 83 -42.17 -7.96 21.07
N PRO A 84 -43.32 -7.44 21.55
CA PRO A 84 -43.95 -7.91 22.78
C PRO A 84 -44.54 -9.32 22.69
N VAL A 85 -44.47 -9.97 21.52
CA VAL A 85 -45.07 -11.28 21.25
C VAL A 85 -44.39 -12.41 22.06
N LEU A 86 -43.11 -12.28 22.40
CA LEU A 86 -42.39 -13.33 23.14
C LEU A 86 -42.68 -13.32 24.66
N ALA A 87 -43.16 -12.21 25.23
CA ALA A 87 -43.43 -12.10 26.66
C ALA A 87 -44.72 -12.85 27.11
N GLY A 88 -45.59 -13.25 26.17
CA GLY A 88 -46.85 -13.95 26.47
C GLY A 88 -46.74 -15.47 26.62
N ILE A 89 -45.61 -16.08 26.21
CA ILE A 89 -45.50 -17.54 26.09
C ILE A 89 -45.04 -18.20 27.42
N ILE A 90 -44.60 -17.41 28.40
CA ILE A 90 -44.00 -17.88 29.67
C ILE A 90 -44.94 -17.85 30.88
N ARG A 91 -46.25 -17.59 30.68
CA ARG A 91 -47.27 -17.78 31.73
C ARG A 91 -48.11 -19.02 31.42
N GLY A 92 -47.58 -20.19 31.78
CA GLY A 92 -48.27 -21.47 31.91
C GLY A 92 -48.06 -22.01 33.31
#